data_AF-F9UAM0-F1
#
_entry.id   AF-F9UAM0-F1
#
_cell.length_a   1.000
_cell.length_b   1.000
_cell.length_c   1.000
_cell.angle_alpha   90.00
_cell.angle_beta   90.00
_cell.angle_gamma   90.00
#
_symmetry.space_group_name_H-M   'P 1'
#
loop_
_entity.id
_entity.type
_entity.pdbx_description
1 polymer ?
#
loop_
_entity_poly.entity_id
_entity_poly.type
_entity_poly.pdbx_seq_one_letter_code
_entity_poly.pdbx_strand_id
1 'polypeptide(L)' 'MHAPSALPETGFLRLKQIIGDPDANPPVPPLVPVKKSTWWKGCANGTYPEPVKIGPRATAWRVEDIRAFIEKCGRAAA' A
#
# COMPACT_ATOMS: atom_id res chain seq x y z
N MET A 1 8.35 -1.40 22.99
CA MET A 1 8.39 -2.60 22.12
C MET A 1 7.39 -2.35 21.00
N HIS A 2 7.82 -1.96 19.81
CA HIS A 2 6.91 -1.83 18.67
C HIS A 2 6.83 -3.21 18.01
N ALA A 3 5.76 -3.95 18.30
CA ALA A 3 5.50 -5.19 17.58
C ALA A 3 5.38 -4.85 16.08
N PRO A 4 5.98 -5.64 15.17
CA PRO A 4 5.66 -5.52 13.75
C PRO A 4 4.15 -5.74 13.63
N SER A 5 3.40 -4.67 13.41
CA SER A 5 1.96 -4.77 13.22
C SER A 5 1.75 -5.50 11.92
N ALA A 6 1.56 -6.81 12.02
CA ALA A 6 1.13 -7.62 10.91
C ALA A 6 -0.10 -6.94 10.30
N LEU A 7 -0.12 -6.81 8.97
CA LEU A 7 -1.30 -6.30 8.29
C LEU A 7 -2.51 -7.10 8.77
N PRO A 8 -3.67 -6.48 9.04
CA PRO A 8 -4.89 -7.24 9.34
C PRO A 8 -5.28 -8.12 8.15
N GLU A 9 -6.09 -9.16 8.35
CA GLU A 9 -6.50 -10.05 7.26
C GLU A 9 -7.34 -9.33 6.19
N THR A 10 -8.16 -8.37 6.62
CA THR A 10 -9.04 -7.58 5.77
C THR A 10 -8.99 -6.11 6.18
N GLY A 11 -9.56 -5.24 5.34
CA GLY A 11 -9.68 -3.81 5.62
C GLY A 11 -9.13 -2.94 4.50
N PHE A 12 -8.85 -1.68 4.82
CA PHE A 12 -8.44 -0.66 3.86
C PHE A 12 -7.18 0.07 4.31
N LEU A 13 -6.24 0.25 3.39
CA LEU A 13 -5.01 1.02 3.57
C LEU A 13 -5.08 2.34 2.82
N ARG A 14 -4.57 3.40 3.44
CA ARG A 14 -4.31 4.68 2.80
C ARG A 14 -2.95 4.65 2.12
N LEU A 15 -2.76 5.52 1.12
CA LEU A 15 -1.50 5.64 0.39
C LEU A 15 -0.25 5.69 1.29
N LYS A 16 -0.27 6.54 2.33
CA LYS A 16 0.84 6.69 3.29
C LYS A 16 1.21 5.40 4.03
N GLN A 17 0.25 4.50 4.25
CA GLN A 17 0.51 3.19 4.87
C GLN A 17 1.14 2.20 3.88
N ILE A 18 0.94 2.42 2.57
CA ILE A 18 1.48 1.56 1.51
C ILE A 18 2.91 1.99 1.17
N ILE A 19 3.10 3.28 0.88
CA ILE A 19 4.39 3.83 0.42
C ILE A 19 5.28 4.35 1.55
N GLY A 20 4.81 4.24 2.79
CA GLY A 20 5.47 4.78 3.97
C GLY A 20 5.26 6.28 4.14
N ASP A 21 5.51 6.75 5.37
CA ASP A 21 5.50 8.14 5.76
C ASP A 21 6.62 8.39 6.77
N PRO A 22 7.81 8.84 6.33
CA PRO A 22 8.94 9.10 7.22
C PRO A 22 8.70 10.31 8.13
N ASP A 23 7.79 11.20 7.75
CA ASP A 23 7.50 12.44 8.49
C ASP A 23 6.43 12.22 9.59
N ALA A 24 5.79 11.05 9.61
CA ALA A 24 4.87 10.68 10.68
C ALA A 24 5.62 10.43 12.01
N ASN A 25 4.92 10.60 13.13
CA ASN A 25 5.46 10.28 14.46
C ASN A 25 4.55 9.25 15.17
N PRO A 26 4.98 7.98 15.31
CA PRO A 26 6.24 7.41 14.80
C PRO A 26 6.24 7.27 13.26
N PRO A 27 7.42 7.18 12.62
CA PRO A 27 7.52 6.96 11.17
C PRO A 27 6.78 5.70 10.73
N VAL A 28 6.07 5.79 9.61
CA VAL A 28 5.37 4.64 9.02
C VAL A 28 6.29 3.98 8.00
N PRO A 29 6.74 2.73 8.22
CA PRO A 29 7.56 2.03 7.24
C PRO A 29 6.74 1.69 5.98
N PRO A 30 7.35 1.75 4.79
CA PRO A 30 6.69 1.37 3.55
C PRO A 30 6.47 -0.14 3.45
N LEU A 31 5.31 -0.55 2.94
CA LEU A 31 5.08 -1.91 2.45
C LEU A 31 5.66 -2.06 1.04
N VAL A 32 5.50 -1.03 0.21
CA VAL A 32 6.05 -0.95 -1.14
C VAL A 32 6.85 0.35 -1.24
N PRO A 33 8.19 0.32 -1.22
CA PRO A 33 9.04 1.51 -1.10
C PRO A 33 9.17 2.26 -2.43
N VAL A 34 8.07 2.82 -2.93
CA VAL A 34 8.01 3.64 -4.15
C VAL A 34 7.49 5.03 -3.86
N LYS A 35 7.82 6.01 -4.70
CA LYS A 35 7.31 7.37 -4.54
C LYS A 35 5.82 7.44 -4.90
N LYS A 36 5.10 8.38 -4.29
CA LYS A 36 3.67 8.67 -4.53
C LYS A 36 3.33 8.77 -6.02
N SER A 37 4.11 9.52 -6.80
CA SER A 37 3.86 9.70 -8.24
C SER A 37 3.98 8.39 -9.01
N THR A 38 4.97 7.56 -8.68
CA THR A 38 5.13 6.21 -9.25
C THR A 38 3.92 5.35 -8.91
N TRP A 39 3.46 5.36 -7.65
CA TRP A 39 2.28 4.62 -7.23
C TRP A 39 1.03 4.98 -8.04
N TRP A 40 0.74 6.28 -8.20
CA TRP A 40 -0.43 6.70 -8.98
C TRP A 40 -0.31 6.35 -10.46
N LYS A 41 0.88 6.50 -11.06
CA LYS A 41 1.12 6.08 -12.45
C LYS A 41 0.94 4.57 -12.63
N GLY A 42 1.46 3.77 -11.70
CA GLY A 42 1.30 2.31 -11.73
C GLY A 42 -0.15 1.87 -11.54
N CYS A 43 -0.94 2.58 -10.72
CA CYS A 43 -2.38 2.35 -10.62
C CYS A 43 -3.08 2.66 -11.96
N ALA A 44 -2.78 3.80 -12.58
CA ALA A 44 -3.37 4.19 -13.86
C ALA A 44 -3.00 3.24 -15.01
N ASN A 45 -1.80 2.65 -14.97
CA ASN A 45 -1.32 1.69 -15.95
C ASN A 45 -1.74 0.23 -15.64
N GLY A 46 -2.52 -0.01 -14.58
CA GLY A 46 -2.92 -1.36 -14.16
C GLY A 46 -1.78 -2.24 -13.62
N THR A 47 -0.63 -1.64 -13.31
CA THR A 47 0.53 -2.34 -12.72
C THR A 47 0.37 -2.55 -11.22
N TYR A 48 -0.24 -1.58 -10.52
CA TYR A 48 -0.51 -1.64 -9.07
C TYR A 48 -2.00 -1.82 -8.81
N PRO A 49 -2.39 -2.32 -7.61
CA PRO A 49 -3.78 -2.49 -7.24
C PRO A 49 -4.61 -1.20 -7.42
N GLU A 50 -5.83 -1.37 -7.92
CA GLU A 50 -6.69 -0.23 -8.18
C GLU A 50 -7.19 0.43 -6.88
N PRO A 51 -7.25 1.77 -6.85
CA PRO A 51 -7.82 2.49 -5.73
C PRO A 51 -9.34 2.31 -5.61
N VAL A 52 -9.82 2.04 -4.40
CA VAL A 52 -11.25 2.02 -4.05
C VAL A 52 -11.65 3.36 -3.43
N LYS A 53 -12.74 3.96 -3.90
CA LYS A 53 -13.35 5.14 -3.25
C LYS A 53 -14.17 4.67 -2.04
N ILE A 54 -13.81 5.15 -0.86
CA ILE A 54 -14.51 4.87 0.40
C ILE A 54 -15.31 6.08 0.92
N GLY A 55 -15.26 7.21 0.19
CA GLY A 55 -16.05 8.39 0.48
C GLY A 55 -15.75 9.52 -0.51
N PRO A 56 -16.41 10.70 -0.36
CA PRO A 56 -16.31 11.79 -1.33
C PRO A 56 -14.88 12.33 -1.54
N ARG A 57 -14.02 12.22 -0.51
CA ARG A 57 -12.63 12.71 -0.52
C ARG A 57 -11.63 11.64 -0.08
N ALA A 58 -12.03 10.38 -0.11
CA ALA A 58 -11.25 9.30 0.47
C ALA A 58 -11.08 8.15 -0.52
N THR A 59 -9.80 7.84 -0.78
CA THR A 59 -9.35 6.70 -1.57
C THR A 59 -8.54 5.79 -0.68
N ALA A 60 -8.74 4.48 -0.81
CA ALA A 60 -8.00 3.47 -0.10
C ALA A 60 -7.81 2.23 -0.98
N TRP A 61 -7.01 1.28 -0.51
CA TRP A 61 -6.76 0.00 -1.17
C TRP A 61 -7.12 -1.13 -0.23
N ARG A 62 -7.68 -2.22 -0.75
CA ARG A 62 -7.95 -3.40 0.09
C ARG A 62 -6.63 -4.01 0.55
N VAL A 63 -6.57 -4.43 1.80
CA VAL A 63 -5.38 -5.11 2.34
C VAL A 63 -5.07 -6.38 1.54
N GLU A 64 -6.11 -7.10 1.12
CA GLU A 64 -6.03 -8.33 0.31
C GLU A 64 -5.31 -8.09 -1.03
N ASP A 65 -5.69 -7.04 -1.76
CA ASP A 65 -5.09 -6.73 -3.06
C ASP A 65 -3.61 -6.32 -2.92
N ILE A 66 -3.28 -5.57 -1.86
CA ILE A 66 -1.90 -5.18 -1.57
C ILE A 66 -1.05 -6.41 -1.21
N ARG A 67 -1.57 -7.34 -0.41
CA ARG A 67 -0.88 -8.59 -0.08
C ARG A 67 -0.65 -9.44 -1.33
N ALA A 68 -1.68 -9.64 -2.15
CA ALA A 68 -1.58 -10.38 -3.40
C ALA A 68 -0.56 -9.75 -4.37
N PHE A 69 -0.50 -8.42 -4.43
CA PHE A 69 0.50 -7.69 -5.21
C PHE A 69 1.92 -7.93 -4.69
N ILE A 70 2.17 -7.79 -3.38
CA ILE A 70 3.50 -8.03 -2.79
C ILE A 70 3.96 -9.46 -3.07
N GLU A 71 3.06 -10.43 -2.91
CA GLU A 71 3.35 -11.83 -3.19
C GLU A 71 3.69 -12.08 -4.66
N LYS A 72 2.93 -11.47 -5.59
CA LYS A 72 3.19 -11.53 -7.03
C LYS A 72 4.56 -10.92 -7.37
N CYS A 73 4.90 -9.77 -6.80
CA CYS A 73 6.21 -9.13 -6.99
C CYS A 73 7.36 -9.97 -6.43
N GLY A 74 7.18 -10.60 -5.27
CA GLY A 74 8.18 -11.48 -4.67
C GLY A 74 8.46 -12.74 -5.49
N ARG A 75 7.47 -13.24 -6.24
CA ARG A 75 7.64 -14.39 -7.14
C ARG A 75 8.26 -14.05 -8.49
N ALA A 76 8.21 -12.79 -8.93
CA ALA A 76 8.78 -12.34 -10.21
C ALA A 76 10.29 -12.07 -10.16
N ALA A 77 10.94 -12.35 -9.02
CA ALA A 77 12.38 -12.19 -8.81
C ALA A 77 13.10 -13.55 -8.58
N ALA A 78 12.56 -14.64 -9.12
CA ALA A 78 13.18 -15.97 -9.13
C ALA A 78 13.57 -16.38 -10.55
#